data_AF-X6NX26-F1
#
_entry.id   AF-X6NX26-F1
#
_cell.length_a   1.000
_cell.length_b   1.000
_cell.length_c   1.000
_cell.angle_alpha   90.00
_cell.angle_beta   90.00
_cell.angle_gamma   90.00
#
_symmetry.space_group_name_H-M   'P 1'
#
loop_
_entity.id
_entity.type
_entity.pdbx_description
1 polymer ?
#
loop_
_entity_poly.entity_id
_entity_poly.type
_entity_poly.pdbx_seq_one_letter_code
_entity_poly.pdbx_strand_id
1 'polypeptide(L)'
;MYWPSFNAYYAYMPDVSKSGHQGLMRDGDRTRAYVNTILSLCAATMATFAFSKWIKKGKLEMVHIQNATLAGGVVMGACADLYTHPAGAVGIGFTAGTLSTLGYCYVQDWLMKIGLYDTWGGKKKVSKIVLFFLYSGVNNLHGMPGILGCIASAITVGSFSDKSRYYHHRDMHYQASYQIAGLCVTLGIAIAGGIATGIVMKFVFPSPKSPYTDADNFIVPASRKDFFRGTVRGKKGDPKFEDA
;
A
#
# COMPACT_ATOMS: atom_id res chain seq x y z
N MET A 1 1.78 10.64 9.05
CA MET A 1 2.71 11.69 9.52
C MET A 1 4.04 11.67 8.78
N TYR A 2 4.76 10.54 8.71
CA TYR A 2 6.11 10.49 8.10
C TYR A 2 6.16 10.19 6.60
N TRP A 3 5.01 9.98 5.95
CA TRP A 3 4.95 9.74 4.50
C TRP A 3 5.55 10.86 3.64
N PRO A 4 5.35 12.15 3.96
CA PRO A 4 6.00 13.24 3.23
C PRO A 4 7.52 13.10 3.22
N SER A 5 8.13 12.71 4.35
CA SER A 5 9.57 12.42 4.42
C SER A 5 9.94 11.20 3.58
N PHE A 6 9.12 10.14 3.59
CA PHE A 6 9.32 8.94 2.76
C PHE A 6 9.36 9.27 1.26
N ASN A 7 8.37 10.02 0.75
CA ASN A 7 8.31 10.41 -0.66
C ASN A 7 9.37 11.48 -1.03
N ALA A 8 9.71 12.39 -0.11
CA ALA A 8 10.69 13.45 -0.36
C ALA A 8 12.15 13.01 -0.17
N TYR A 9 12.41 11.79 0.34
CA TYR A 9 13.76 11.32 0.62
C TYR A 9 14.61 11.21 -0.66
N TYR A 10 14.09 10.50 -1.67
CA TYR A 10 14.76 10.29 -2.95
C TYR A 10 14.52 11.39 -3.98
N ALA A 11 13.71 12.40 -3.66
CA ALA A 11 13.64 13.64 -4.46
C ALA A 11 14.99 14.39 -4.47
N TYR A 12 15.96 13.96 -3.63
CA TYR A 12 17.35 14.40 -3.62
C TYR A 12 18.27 13.39 -4.34
N MET A 13 19.11 13.87 -5.26
CA MET A 13 20.33 13.15 -5.67
C MET A 13 21.56 13.99 -5.28
N PRO A 14 22.63 13.37 -4.74
CA PRO A 14 23.78 14.09 -4.23
C PRO A 14 24.73 14.47 -5.38
N ASP A 15 24.82 15.77 -5.68
CA ASP A 15 26.12 16.48 -5.73
C ASP A 15 25.92 18.01 -5.77
N VAL A 16 25.38 18.58 -4.68
CA VAL A 16 25.21 20.05 -4.54
C VAL A 16 26.55 20.77 -4.67
N SER A 17 27.66 20.10 -4.32
CA SER A 17 29.02 20.60 -4.49
C SER A 17 29.46 20.75 -5.95
N LYS A 18 28.85 20.00 -6.89
CA LYS A 18 29.22 20.04 -8.31
C LYS A 18 28.21 20.77 -9.20
N SER A 19 27.00 21.07 -8.72
CA SER A 19 25.91 21.55 -9.57
C SER A 19 25.63 23.06 -9.55
N GLY A 20 26.33 23.87 -8.75
CA GLY A 20 26.13 25.34 -8.74
C GLY A 20 24.65 25.76 -8.61
N HIS A 21 24.18 26.72 -9.43
CA HIS A 21 22.79 27.20 -9.50
C HIS A 21 21.72 26.09 -9.71
N GLN A 22 22.08 24.91 -10.24
CA GLN A 22 21.16 23.78 -10.41
C GLN A 22 20.92 23.01 -9.10
N GLY A 23 21.77 23.16 -8.08
CA GLY A 23 21.56 22.60 -6.74
C GLY A 23 20.41 23.29 -5.98
N LEU A 24 20.34 24.62 -6.08
CA LEU A 24 19.27 25.46 -5.51
C LEU A 24 17.89 25.17 -6.14
N MET A 25 17.86 24.86 -7.45
CA MET A 25 16.63 24.52 -8.18
C MET A 25 16.02 23.17 -7.73
N ARG A 26 16.81 22.27 -7.12
CA ARG A 26 16.41 20.91 -6.71
C ARG A 26 16.04 20.79 -5.22
N ASP A 27 16.35 21.77 -4.38
CA ASP A 27 15.75 21.90 -3.03
C ASP A 27 14.24 22.18 -3.11
N GLY A 28 13.81 22.89 -4.15
CA GLY A 28 12.40 23.07 -4.48
C GLY A 28 11.66 21.76 -4.80
N ASP A 29 12.37 20.74 -5.30
CA ASP A 29 11.77 19.45 -5.65
C ASP A 29 11.45 18.62 -4.40
N ARG A 30 12.33 18.65 -3.38
CA ARG A 30 12.06 18.02 -2.07
C ARG A 30 10.89 18.67 -1.36
N THR A 31 10.87 20.01 -1.35
CA THR A 31 9.80 20.77 -0.72
C THR A 31 8.47 20.52 -1.43
N ARG A 32 8.48 20.47 -2.77
CA ARG A 32 7.31 20.11 -3.58
C ARG A 32 6.83 18.69 -3.29
N ALA A 33 7.73 17.70 -3.26
CA ALA A 33 7.40 16.33 -2.90
C ALA A 33 6.75 16.22 -1.52
N TYR A 34 7.28 16.97 -0.56
CA TYR A 34 6.74 17.04 0.79
C TYR A 34 5.33 17.63 0.82
N VAL A 35 5.14 18.80 0.21
CA VAL A 35 3.85 19.52 0.18
C VAL A 35 2.80 18.73 -0.61
N ASN A 36 3.13 18.21 -1.79
CA ASN A 36 2.21 17.42 -2.61
C ASN A 36 1.76 16.15 -1.89
N THR A 37 2.66 15.49 -1.16
CA THR A 37 2.31 14.32 -0.36
C THR A 37 1.36 14.67 0.80
N ILE A 38 1.57 15.80 1.48
CA ILE A 38 0.65 16.26 2.53
C ILE A 38 -0.73 16.57 1.95
N LEU A 39 -0.79 17.35 0.87
CA LEU A 39 -2.06 17.73 0.24
C LEU A 39 -2.84 16.50 -0.22
N SER A 40 -2.16 15.53 -0.84
CA SER A 40 -2.76 14.27 -1.26
C SER A 40 -3.27 13.44 -0.07
N LEU A 41 -2.50 13.34 1.02
CA LEU A 41 -2.94 12.64 2.24
C LEU A 41 -4.17 13.29 2.88
N CYS A 42 -4.21 14.62 2.96
CA CYS A 42 -5.38 15.34 3.47
C CYS A 42 -6.62 15.07 2.61
N ALA A 43 -6.46 15.11 1.28
CA ALA A 43 -7.54 14.84 0.34
C ALA A 43 -8.03 13.38 0.41
N ALA A 44 -7.11 12.42 0.49
CA ALA A 44 -7.42 11.00 0.67
C ALA A 44 -8.13 10.74 2.00
N THR A 45 -7.74 11.45 3.06
CA THR A 45 -8.39 11.38 4.37
C THR A 45 -9.83 11.85 4.28
N MET A 46 -10.07 13.05 3.72
CA MET A 46 -11.43 13.57 3.51
C MET A 46 -12.30 12.63 2.69
N ALA A 47 -11.79 12.13 1.57
CA ALA A 47 -12.48 11.15 0.73
C ALA A 47 -12.83 9.90 1.54
N THR A 48 -11.85 9.32 2.24
CA THR A 48 -12.06 8.08 3.02
C THR A 48 -13.15 8.24 4.07
N PHE A 49 -13.15 9.34 4.84
CA PHE A 49 -14.20 9.58 5.83
C PHE A 49 -15.58 9.78 5.19
N ALA A 50 -15.66 10.54 4.09
CA ALA A 50 -16.91 10.78 3.39
C ALA A 50 -17.50 9.48 2.81
N PHE A 51 -16.71 8.74 2.05
CA PHE A 51 -17.15 7.51 1.40
C PHE A 51 -17.37 6.37 2.42
N SER A 52 -16.56 6.26 3.47
CA SER A 52 -16.77 5.27 4.55
C SER A 52 -18.13 5.50 5.23
N LYS A 53 -18.42 6.75 5.59
CA LYS A 53 -19.70 7.12 6.22
C LYS A 53 -20.89 6.88 5.28
N TRP A 54 -20.74 7.22 4.00
CA TRP A 54 -21.78 7.03 3.00
C TRP A 54 -22.12 5.55 2.80
N ILE A 55 -21.11 4.70 2.57
CA ILE A 55 -21.29 3.27 2.28
C ILE A 55 -21.81 2.51 3.49
N LYS A 56 -21.32 2.83 4.70
CA LYS A 56 -21.71 2.15 5.95
C LYS A 56 -22.94 2.81 6.62
N LYS A 57 -23.80 3.47 5.82
CA LYS A 57 -25.11 4.01 6.23
C LYS A 57 -25.02 4.91 7.47
N GLY A 58 -24.04 5.82 7.48
CA GLY A 58 -23.84 6.81 8.55
C GLY A 58 -22.82 6.41 9.61
N LYS A 59 -22.32 5.16 9.61
CA LYS A 59 -21.27 4.69 10.52
C LYS A 59 -19.89 4.77 9.85
N LEU A 60 -18.83 4.85 10.65
CA LEU A 60 -17.45 4.79 10.16
C LEU A 60 -16.87 3.40 10.42
N GLU A 61 -16.29 2.80 9.39
CA GLU A 61 -15.57 1.54 9.49
C GLU A 61 -14.08 1.80 9.76
N MET A 62 -13.54 1.25 10.86
CA MET A 62 -12.17 1.54 11.27
C MET A 62 -11.13 0.96 10.30
N VAL A 63 -11.44 -0.15 9.62
CA VAL A 63 -10.56 -0.71 8.57
C VAL A 63 -10.36 0.31 7.45
N HIS A 64 -11.40 1.06 7.05
CA HIS A 64 -11.24 2.12 6.05
C HIS A 64 -10.40 3.26 6.59
N ILE A 65 -10.67 3.72 7.82
CA ILE A 65 -9.97 4.87 8.40
C ILE A 65 -8.47 4.58 8.61
N GLN A 66 -8.13 3.39 9.08
CA GLN A 66 -6.73 3.01 9.35
C GLN A 66 -5.93 2.80 8.06
N ASN A 67 -6.57 2.33 7.00
CA ASN A 67 -5.87 1.97 5.78
C ASN A 67 -6.10 2.95 4.63
N ALA A 68 -7.34 3.22 4.22
CA ALA A 68 -7.61 4.00 3.01
C ALA A 68 -7.20 5.49 3.12
N THR A 69 -7.11 6.04 4.34
CA THR A 69 -6.58 7.40 4.56
C THR A 69 -5.11 7.54 4.12
N LEU A 70 -4.37 6.42 4.10
CA LEU A 70 -2.97 6.35 3.71
C LEU A 70 -2.77 6.25 2.18
N ALA A 71 -3.83 5.97 1.42
CA ALA A 71 -3.76 5.81 -0.04
C ALA A 71 -3.22 7.06 -0.76
N GLY A 72 -3.46 8.25 -0.20
CA GLY A 72 -2.90 9.52 -0.71
C GLY A 72 -1.38 9.58 -0.67
N GLY A 73 -0.74 8.89 0.29
CA GLY A 73 0.71 8.80 0.35
C GLY A 73 1.26 7.85 -0.72
N VAL A 74 0.58 6.70 -0.92
CA VAL A 74 0.94 5.69 -1.92
C VAL A 74 0.88 6.27 -3.34
N VAL A 75 -0.23 6.94 -3.69
CA VAL A 75 -0.43 7.46 -5.05
C VAL A 75 0.60 8.52 -5.42
N MET A 76 1.10 9.29 -4.44
CA MET A 76 2.15 10.28 -4.66
C MET A 76 3.55 9.68 -4.76
N GLY A 77 3.74 8.39 -4.51
CA GLY A 77 5.08 7.78 -4.52
C GLY A 77 5.84 7.94 -5.84
N ALA A 78 5.14 7.92 -6.98
CA ALA A 78 5.75 8.05 -8.31
C ALA A 78 5.72 9.48 -8.88
N CYS A 79 4.99 10.40 -8.25
CA CYS A 79 4.75 11.75 -8.80
C CYS A 79 4.89 12.90 -7.80
N ALA A 80 5.38 12.63 -6.58
CA ALA A 80 5.53 13.63 -5.53
C ALA A 80 6.42 14.79 -5.95
N ASP A 81 7.58 14.47 -6.52
CA ASP A 81 8.58 15.41 -7.03
C ASP A 81 8.21 15.98 -8.40
N LEU A 82 7.20 15.44 -9.09
CA LEU A 82 6.75 15.99 -10.36
C LEU A 82 6.04 17.34 -10.18
N TYR A 83 5.92 18.11 -11.25
CA TYR A 83 5.15 19.36 -11.29
C TYR A 83 3.66 19.08 -11.40
N THR A 84 3.14 18.35 -10.41
CA THR A 84 1.72 18.32 -10.11
C THR A 84 1.38 19.62 -9.40
N HIS A 85 0.61 20.50 -10.05
CA HIS A 85 0.02 21.68 -9.39
C HIS A 85 -0.66 21.24 -8.08
N PRO A 86 -0.66 22.03 -6.99
CA PRO A 86 -1.34 21.67 -5.73
C PRO A 86 -2.77 21.10 -5.88
N ALA A 87 -3.55 21.63 -6.83
CA ALA A 87 -4.88 21.11 -7.15
C ALA A 87 -4.84 19.68 -7.72
N GLY A 88 -3.83 19.35 -8.53
CA GLY A 88 -3.60 18.00 -9.03
C GLY A 88 -3.25 17.02 -7.92
N ALA A 89 -2.40 17.41 -6.97
CA ALA A 89 -2.07 16.57 -5.80
C ALA A 89 -3.30 16.27 -4.93
N VAL A 90 -4.15 17.28 -4.69
CA VAL A 90 -5.44 17.10 -4.00
C VAL A 90 -6.39 16.20 -4.78
N GLY A 91 -6.55 16.42 -6.09
CA GLY A 91 -7.44 15.62 -6.93
C GLY A 91 -7.04 14.14 -6.97
N ILE A 92 -5.74 13.86 -7.22
CA ILE A 92 -5.20 12.50 -7.25
C ILE A 92 -5.36 11.84 -5.87
N GLY A 93 -5.03 12.54 -4.78
CA GLY A 93 -5.21 12.04 -3.42
C GLY A 93 -6.66 11.70 -3.08
N PHE A 94 -7.61 12.58 -3.45
CA PHE A 94 -9.04 12.33 -3.27
C PHE A 94 -9.48 11.07 -4.02
N THR A 95 -9.10 10.94 -5.29
CA THR A 95 -9.44 9.75 -6.10
C THR A 95 -8.83 8.47 -5.53
N ALA A 96 -7.60 8.52 -5.00
CA ALA A 96 -6.95 7.38 -4.36
C ALA A 96 -7.65 6.96 -3.07
N GLY A 97 -8.07 7.91 -2.22
CA GLY A 97 -8.83 7.62 -0.99
C GLY A 97 -10.20 7.01 -1.30
N THR A 98 -10.90 7.52 -2.31
CA THR A 98 -12.17 6.95 -2.79
C THR A 98 -11.96 5.54 -3.34
N LEU A 99 -10.99 5.35 -4.23
CA LEU A 99 -10.67 4.05 -4.84
C LEU A 99 -10.32 3.01 -3.77
N SER A 100 -9.51 3.37 -2.79
CA SER A 100 -9.13 2.49 -1.69
C SER A 100 -10.33 2.12 -0.83
N THR A 101 -11.17 3.10 -0.45
CA THR A 101 -12.37 2.87 0.37
C THR A 101 -13.41 1.98 -0.34
N LEU A 102 -13.65 2.23 -1.63
CA LEU A 102 -14.50 1.38 -2.45
C LEU A 102 -13.89 -0.02 -2.63
N GLY A 103 -12.57 -0.11 -2.74
CA GLY A 103 -11.82 -1.36 -2.78
C GLY A 103 -12.08 -2.24 -1.57
N TYR A 104 -12.03 -1.67 -0.37
CA TYR A 104 -12.34 -2.38 0.87
C TYR A 104 -13.79 -2.88 0.95
N CYS A 105 -14.73 -2.22 0.26
CA CYS A 105 -16.14 -2.59 0.30
C CYS A 105 -16.53 -3.60 -0.79
N TYR A 106 -16.02 -3.43 -2.02
CA TYR A 106 -16.52 -4.15 -3.18
C TYR A 106 -15.47 -5.10 -3.75
N VAL A 107 -14.23 -4.62 -3.88
CA VAL A 107 -13.15 -5.41 -4.47
C VAL A 107 -12.80 -6.55 -3.51
N GLN A 108 -12.61 -6.27 -2.22
CA GLN A 108 -12.33 -7.31 -1.23
C GLN A 108 -13.44 -8.38 -1.17
N ASP A 109 -14.71 -7.97 -1.14
CA ASP A 109 -15.85 -8.87 -1.16
C ASP A 109 -15.97 -9.68 -2.45
N TRP A 110 -15.66 -9.07 -3.60
CA TRP A 110 -15.66 -9.77 -4.88
C TRP A 110 -14.54 -10.79 -4.95
N LEU A 111 -13.32 -10.44 -4.51
CA LEU A 111 -12.19 -11.37 -4.42
C LEU A 111 -12.50 -12.56 -3.50
N MET A 112 -13.18 -12.31 -2.38
CA MET A 112 -13.68 -13.40 -1.51
C MET A 112 -14.60 -14.36 -2.26
N LYS A 113 -15.53 -13.84 -3.08
CA LYS A 113 -16.52 -14.65 -3.82
C LYS A 113 -15.92 -15.49 -4.95
N ILE A 114 -14.89 -14.99 -5.63
CA ILE A 114 -14.22 -15.73 -6.71
C ILE A 114 -13.25 -16.82 -6.19
N GLY A 115 -13.29 -17.11 -4.88
CA GLY A 115 -12.46 -18.16 -4.27
C GLY A 115 -10.99 -17.75 -4.17
N LEU A 116 -10.69 -16.45 -4.19
CA LEU A 116 -9.35 -15.92 -3.93
C LEU A 116 -9.01 -15.86 -2.43
N TYR A 117 -9.88 -16.40 -1.56
CA TYR A 117 -9.63 -16.62 -0.15
C TYR A 117 -9.19 -18.08 0.12
N ASP A 118 -8.07 -18.23 0.80
CA ASP A 118 -7.64 -19.48 1.42
C ASP A 118 -7.96 -19.44 2.92
N THR A 119 -9.23 -19.68 3.31
CA THR A 119 -9.58 -20.48 4.51
C THR A 119 -11.04 -20.94 4.46
N TRP A 120 -11.25 -22.19 4.03
CA TRP A 120 -12.16 -23.23 4.59
C TRP A 120 -12.27 -24.34 3.54
N GLY A 121 -12.17 -25.58 4.00
CA GLY A 121 -12.07 -26.80 3.20
C GLY A 121 -13.09 -26.98 2.07
N GLY A 122 -12.61 -27.56 0.96
CA GLY A 122 -13.47 -27.98 -0.14
C GLY A 122 -12.80 -27.92 -1.51
N LYS A 123 -11.81 -28.79 -1.74
CA LYS A 123 -11.46 -29.36 -3.06
C LYS A 123 -11.45 -28.41 -4.29
N LYS A 124 -10.65 -27.34 -4.37
CA LYS A 124 -10.08 -26.87 -5.66
C LYS A 124 -8.66 -26.33 -5.48
N LYS A 125 -7.68 -27.07 -5.99
CA LYS A 125 -6.24 -26.72 -6.03
C LYS A 125 -5.98 -25.86 -7.28
N VAL A 126 -6.06 -24.53 -7.17
CA VAL A 126 -5.48 -23.64 -8.19
C VAL A 126 -4.70 -22.54 -7.47
N SER A 127 -3.41 -22.42 -7.81
CA SER A 127 -2.37 -21.50 -7.31
C SER A 127 -2.68 -20.62 -6.09
N LYS A 128 -2.44 -21.19 -4.90
CA LYS A 128 -2.61 -20.59 -3.55
C LYS A 128 -1.65 -19.42 -3.21
N ILE A 129 -0.82 -18.94 -4.13
CA ILE A 129 0.32 -18.07 -3.77
C ILE A 129 0.13 -16.60 -4.18
N VAL A 130 -0.55 -16.33 -5.30
CA VAL A 130 -0.88 -14.95 -5.72
C VAL A 130 -2.00 -14.35 -4.86
N LEU A 131 -2.72 -15.17 -4.10
CA LEU A 131 -3.98 -14.85 -3.42
C LEU A 131 -3.84 -14.20 -2.04
N PHE A 132 -2.80 -14.52 -1.27
CA PHE A 132 -2.68 -14.05 0.12
C PHE A 132 -2.48 -12.53 0.22
N PHE A 133 -1.77 -11.93 -0.74
CA PHE A 133 -1.56 -10.47 -0.80
C PHE A 133 -2.85 -9.68 -1.08
N LEU A 134 -3.86 -10.35 -1.64
CA LEU A 134 -5.13 -9.72 -1.99
C LEU A 134 -6.12 -9.69 -0.80
N TYR A 135 -5.96 -10.61 0.16
CA TYR A 135 -6.79 -10.73 1.37
C TYR A 135 -6.52 -9.61 2.38
N SER A 136 -5.26 -9.22 2.56
CA SER A 136 -4.80 -8.36 3.67
C SER A 136 -5.15 -6.87 3.53
N GLY A 137 -5.97 -6.49 2.54
CA GLY A 137 -6.24 -5.09 2.22
C GLY A 137 -5.05 -4.37 1.55
N VAL A 138 -3.89 -5.02 1.44
CA VAL A 138 -2.67 -4.47 0.83
C VAL A 138 -2.92 -4.11 -0.64
N ASN A 139 -3.74 -4.87 -1.38
CA ASN A 139 -4.14 -4.48 -2.72
C ASN A 139 -4.92 -3.14 -2.75
N ASN A 140 -5.83 -2.94 -1.80
CA ASN A 140 -6.67 -1.75 -1.73
C ASN A 140 -5.89 -0.51 -1.30
N LEU A 141 -4.85 -0.68 -0.48
CA LEU A 141 -3.99 0.41 -0.04
C LEU A 141 -2.79 0.65 -0.96
N HIS A 142 -2.05 -0.40 -1.31
CA HIS A 142 -0.78 -0.30 -2.04
C HIS A 142 -0.94 -0.61 -3.53
N GLY A 143 -1.62 -1.69 -3.88
CA GLY A 143 -1.74 -2.17 -5.27
C GLY A 143 -2.46 -1.17 -6.19
N MET A 144 -3.76 -0.95 -5.96
CA MET A 144 -4.55 -0.07 -6.82
C MET A 144 -4.10 1.40 -6.75
N PRO A 145 -3.84 1.99 -5.56
CA PRO A 145 -3.32 3.35 -5.49
C PRO A 145 -1.91 3.49 -6.08
N GLY A 146 -1.07 2.45 -6.02
CA GLY A 146 0.25 2.44 -6.64
C GLY A 146 0.17 2.45 -8.18
N ILE A 147 -0.71 1.63 -8.76
CA ILE A 147 -0.99 1.66 -10.21
C ILE A 147 -1.51 3.03 -10.63
N LEU A 148 -2.45 3.59 -9.86
CA LEU A 148 -2.97 4.95 -10.10
C LEU A 148 -1.85 5.99 -10.05
N GLY A 149 -0.90 5.87 -9.12
CA GLY A 149 0.26 6.76 -9.00
C GLY A 149 1.18 6.71 -10.23
N CYS A 150 1.46 5.52 -10.76
CA CYS A 150 2.25 5.36 -11.99
C CYS A 150 1.52 5.91 -13.23
N ILE A 151 0.19 5.77 -13.31
CA ILE A 151 -0.58 6.36 -14.40
C ILE A 151 -0.59 7.89 -14.28
N ALA A 152 -0.79 8.41 -13.07
CA ALA A 152 -0.76 9.84 -12.80
C ALA A 152 0.61 10.46 -13.10
N SER A 153 1.71 9.74 -12.82
CA SER A 153 3.06 10.18 -13.16
C SER A 153 3.27 10.23 -14.68
N ALA A 154 2.82 9.20 -15.41
CA ALA A 154 2.89 9.17 -16.87
C ALA A 154 2.11 10.33 -17.52
N ILE A 155 0.90 10.63 -17.02
CA ILE A 155 0.08 11.76 -17.48
C ILE A 155 0.75 13.09 -17.17
N THR A 156 1.27 13.26 -15.95
CA THR A 156 1.92 14.50 -15.51
C THR A 156 3.15 14.80 -16.35
N VAL A 157 4.00 13.79 -16.60
CA VAL A 157 5.18 13.92 -17.47
C VAL A 157 4.77 14.24 -18.90
N GLY A 158 3.76 13.56 -19.43
CA GLY A 158 3.28 13.75 -20.81
C GLY A 158 2.56 15.07 -21.07
N SER A 159 2.08 15.74 -20.01
CA SER A 159 1.32 17.00 -20.11
C SER A 159 2.14 18.26 -19.81
N PHE A 160 3.41 18.10 -19.40
CA PHE A 160 4.24 19.23 -18.97
C PHE A 160 4.87 19.96 -20.16
N SER A 161 4.60 21.26 -20.27
CA SER A 161 5.03 22.09 -21.41
C SER A 161 6.52 22.43 -21.43
N ASP A 162 7.17 22.51 -20.27
CA ASP A 162 8.61 22.78 -20.19
C ASP A 162 9.41 21.46 -20.28
N LYS A 163 9.85 21.20 -21.52
CA LYS A 163 10.53 19.98 -21.93
C LYS A 163 11.99 19.92 -21.46
N SER A 164 12.55 20.97 -20.87
CA SER A 164 13.98 20.98 -20.50
C SER A 164 14.29 20.26 -19.18
N ARG A 165 13.29 20.18 -18.28
CA ARG A 165 13.51 19.76 -16.88
C ARG A 165 13.35 18.26 -16.63
N TYR A 166 12.48 17.59 -17.39
CA TYR A 166 12.27 16.13 -17.30
C TYR A 166 12.98 15.35 -18.40
N TYR A 167 13.48 16.04 -19.43
CA TYR A 167 14.01 15.42 -20.63
C TYR A 167 15.46 15.85 -20.86
N HIS A 168 16.40 15.13 -20.27
CA HIS A 168 17.77 15.17 -20.76
C HIS A 168 17.83 14.35 -22.07
N HIS A 169 17.72 15.03 -23.21
CA HIS A 169 17.93 14.47 -24.57
C HIS A 169 16.89 13.42 -25.05
N ARG A 170 15.62 13.44 -24.59
CA ARG A 170 14.61 12.44 -25.00
C ARG A 170 13.24 13.04 -25.32
N ASP A 171 12.50 12.41 -26.24
CA ASP A 171 11.17 12.85 -26.67
C ASP A 171 10.07 12.56 -25.61
N MET A 172 9.02 13.37 -25.62
CA MET A 172 7.93 13.39 -24.63
C MET A 172 7.24 12.02 -24.46
N HIS A 173 6.97 11.36 -25.57
CA HIS A 173 6.30 10.06 -25.61
C HIS A 173 7.17 8.93 -25.05
N TYR A 174 8.49 9.05 -25.10
CA TYR A 174 9.38 8.03 -24.56
C TYR A 174 9.35 8.01 -23.03
N GLN A 175 9.35 9.16 -22.36
CA GLN A 175 9.38 9.18 -20.89
C GLN A 175 8.08 8.64 -20.28
N ALA A 176 6.91 9.02 -20.84
CA ALA A 176 5.63 8.49 -20.40
C ALA A 176 5.49 6.97 -20.67
N SER A 177 5.97 6.50 -21.84
CA SER A 177 5.97 5.06 -22.13
C SER A 177 6.95 4.28 -21.24
N TYR A 178 8.09 4.86 -20.85
CA TYR A 178 9.00 4.24 -19.87
C TYR A 178 8.36 4.11 -18.48
N GLN A 179 7.54 5.06 -18.04
CA GLN A 179 6.79 4.94 -16.77
C GLN A 179 5.83 3.73 -16.80
N ILE A 180 5.09 3.57 -17.90
CA ILE A 180 4.18 2.44 -18.09
C ILE A 180 4.94 1.13 -18.26
N ALA A 181 6.02 1.11 -19.03
CA ALA A 181 6.88 -0.07 -19.16
C ALA A 181 7.47 -0.49 -17.80
N GLY A 182 7.93 0.48 -16.99
CA GLY A 182 8.40 0.26 -15.63
C GLY A 182 7.34 -0.35 -14.72
N LEU A 183 6.08 0.10 -14.82
CA LEU A 183 4.95 -0.50 -14.13
C LEU A 183 4.76 -1.98 -14.54
N CYS A 184 4.74 -2.27 -15.85
CA CYS A 184 4.58 -3.64 -16.36
C CYS A 184 5.71 -4.57 -15.89
N VAL A 185 6.96 -4.11 -15.96
CA VAL A 185 8.13 -4.87 -15.48
C VAL A 185 8.04 -5.11 -13.98
N THR A 186 7.67 -4.10 -13.20
CA THR A 186 7.50 -4.21 -11.74
C THR A 186 6.42 -5.23 -11.39
N LEU A 187 5.28 -5.22 -12.07
CA LEU A 187 4.22 -6.21 -11.89
C LEU A 187 4.70 -7.62 -12.26
N GLY A 188 5.43 -7.77 -13.37
CA GLY A 188 6.00 -9.05 -13.79
C GLY A 188 6.94 -9.65 -12.74
N ILE A 189 7.88 -8.84 -12.22
CA ILE A 189 8.82 -9.25 -11.18
C ILE A 189 8.08 -9.57 -9.87
N ALA A 190 7.14 -8.72 -9.45
CA ALA A 190 6.39 -8.92 -8.21
C ALA A 190 5.55 -10.20 -8.23
N ILE A 191 4.88 -10.49 -9.35
CA ILE A 191 4.07 -11.71 -9.50
C ILE A 191 4.97 -12.95 -9.54
N ALA A 192 6.00 -12.95 -10.38
CA ALA A 192 6.90 -14.09 -10.51
C ALA A 192 7.66 -14.38 -9.20
N GLY A 193 8.21 -13.33 -8.57
CA GLY A 193 8.92 -13.42 -7.30
C GLY A 193 8.01 -13.82 -6.14
N GLY A 194 6.79 -13.28 -6.09
CA GLY A 194 5.77 -13.66 -5.11
C GLY A 194 5.37 -15.14 -5.23
N ILE A 195 5.17 -15.62 -6.46
CA ILE A 195 4.89 -17.04 -6.74
C ILE A 195 6.05 -17.93 -6.27
N ALA A 196 7.27 -17.63 -6.72
CA ALA A 196 8.45 -18.41 -6.35
C ALA A 196 8.63 -18.46 -4.83
N THR A 197 8.54 -17.31 -4.16
CA THR A 197 8.68 -17.21 -2.70
C THR A 197 7.60 -18.01 -1.98
N GLY A 198 6.34 -17.92 -2.39
CA GLY A 198 5.28 -18.70 -1.73
C GLY A 198 5.40 -20.21 -1.96
N ILE A 199 5.97 -20.65 -3.10
CA ILE A 199 6.31 -22.07 -3.31
C ILE A 199 7.36 -22.50 -2.29
N VAL A 200 8.45 -21.74 -2.18
CA VAL A 200 9.53 -22.02 -1.23
C VAL A 200 9.01 -22.06 0.21
N MET A 201 8.26 -21.04 0.64
CA MET A 201 7.72 -20.97 2.01
C MET A 201 6.83 -22.17 2.35
N LYS A 202 6.05 -22.66 1.39
CA LYS A 202 5.19 -23.84 1.59
C LYS A 202 5.97 -25.13 1.80
N PHE A 203 7.17 -25.24 1.22
CA PHE A 203 8.03 -26.42 1.39
C PHE A 203 8.92 -26.32 2.62
N VAL A 204 9.38 -25.11 2.98
CA VAL A 204 10.32 -24.90 4.09
C VAL A 204 9.61 -24.88 5.44
N PHE A 205 8.41 -24.29 5.52
CA PHE A 205 7.72 -24.08 6.80
C PHE A 205 6.42 -24.88 6.91
N PRO A 206 6.12 -25.45 8.08
CA PRO A 206 4.84 -26.10 8.32
C PRO A 206 3.72 -25.06 8.28
N SER A 207 2.57 -25.45 7.73
CA SER A 207 1.39 -24.60 7.73
C SER A 207 0.87 -24.40 9.16
N PRO A 208 0.42 -23.19 9.53
CA PRO A 208 -0.14 -22.93 10.86
C PRO A 208 -1.40 -23.78 11.08
N LYS A 209 -1.60 -24.24 12.32
CA LYS A 209 -2.75 -25.09 12.69
C LYS A 209 -4.03 -24.27 12.77
N SER A 210 -3.94 -23.06 13.34
CA SER A 210 -5.03 -22.10 13.39
C SER A 210 -4.54 -20.73 12.88
N PRO A 211 -5.05 -20.24 11.73
CA PRO A 211 -4.64 -18.92 11.24
C PRO A 211 -5.08 -17.82 12.22
N TYR A 212 -4.29 -16.75 12.31
CA TYR A 212 -4.55 -15.58 13.16
C TYR A 212 -4.65 -15.89 14.67
N THR A 213 -4.02 -16.97 15.13
CA THR A 213 -3.98 -17.36 16.54
C THR A 213 -2.56 -17.24 17.09
N ASP A 214 -2.35 -16.33 18.03
CA ASP A 214 -1.01 -16.07 18.60
C ASP A 214 -0.48 -17.26 19.41
N ALA A 215 -1.36 -18.09 19.98
CA ALA A 215 -0.99 -19.23 20.83
C ALA A 215 -0.12 -20.28 20.13
N ASP A 216 -0.18 -20.35 18.79
CA ASP A 216 0.64 -21.28 18.00
C ASP A 216 2.14 -20.89 18.01
N ASN A 217 2.45 -19.62 18.29
CA ASN A 217 3.82 -19.07 18.22
C ASN A 217 4.28 -18.37 19.51
N PHE A 218 3.34 -17.97 20.38
CA PHE A 218 3.62 -17.17 21.57
C PHE A 218 3.03 -17.80 22.82
N ILE A 219 3.70 -17.58 23.95
CA ILE A 219 3.14 -17.89 25.27
C ILE A 219 2.05 -16.85 25.56
N VAL A 220 0.79 -17.25 25.39
CA VAL A 220 -0.37 -16.38 25.62
C VAL A 220 -0.97 -16.62 27.01
N PRO A 221 -1.64 -15.62 27.61
CA PRO A 221 -2.39 -15.82 28.84
C PRO A 221 -3.51 -16.85 28.65
N ALA A 222 -3.64 -17.79 29.59
CA ALA A 222 -4.63 -18.87 29.51
C ALA A 222 -6.09 -18.36 29.58
N SER A 223 -6.31 -17.17 30.16
CA SER A 223 -7.63 -16.57 30.27
C SER A 223 -7.63 -15.06 30.05
N ARG A 224 -8.79 -14.50 29.70
CA ARG A 224 -9.00 -13.05 29.60
C ARG A 224 -8.71 -12.31 30.92
N LYS A 225 -8.79 -12.99 32.07
CA LYS A 225 -8.45 -12.42 33.38
C LYS A 225 -6.94 -12.28 33.57
N ASP A 226 -6.16 -13.16 32.96
CA ASP A 226 -4.69 -13.14 33.03
C ASP A 226 -4.09 -12.04 32.14
N PHE A 227 -4.81 -11.60 31.09
CA PHE A 227 -4.44 -10.46 30.25
C PHE A 227 -4.26 -9.15 31.04
N PHE A 228 -5.13 -8.88 32.02
CA PHE A 228 -5.09 -7.64 32.80
C PHE A 228 -4.16 -7.70 34.00
N ARG A 229 -3.72 -8.90 34.40
CA ARG A 229 -2.87 -9.11 35.59
C ARG A 229 -1.39 -9.22 35.28
N GLY A 230 -1.00 -9.18 34.00
CA GLY A 230 0.41 -9.32 33.59
C GLY A 230 1.03 -10.67 33.96
N THR A 231 0.23 -11.63 34.41
CA THR A 231 0.71 -12.93 34.84
C THR A 231 0.83 -13.85 33.64
N VAL A 232 2.00 -13.81 32.99
CA VAL A 232 2.43 -14.83 32.04
C VAL A 232 2.75 -16.10 32.85
N ARG A 233 1.72 -16.88 33.18
CA ARG A 233 1.93 -18.21 33.76
C ARG A 233 2.17 -19.19 32.62
N GLY A 234 3.43 -19.28 32.19
CA GLY A 234 3.93 -20.59 31.78
C GLY A 234 4.16 -21.39 33.06
N LYS A 235 3.33 -22.37 33.38
CA LYS A 235 3.69 -23.35 34.41
C LYS A 235 3.49 -24.76 33.91
N LYS A 236 4.62 -25.50 33.90
CA LYS A 236 4.63 -26.95 34.17
C LYS A 236 3.76 -27.19 35.41
N GLY A 237 2.61 -27.84 35.22
CA GLY A 237 1.73 -28.24 36.32
C GLY A 237 0.24 -27.98 36.12
N ASP A 238 -0.19 -27.32 35.04
CA ASP A 238 -1.63 -27.19 34.77
C ASP A 238 -2.23 -28.56 34.38
N PRO A 239 -3.43 -28.90 34.89
CA PRO A 239 -3.96 -30.25 34.88
C PRO A 239 -4.15 -30.74 33.45
N LYS A 240 -3.67 -31.97 33.19
CA LYS A 240 -3.98 -32.70 31.97
C LYS A 240 -5.49 -32.85 31.90
N PHE A 241 -6.08 -32.41 30.79
CA PHE A 241 -7.45 -32.78 30.45
C PHE A 241 -7.46 -34.29 30.13
N GLU A 242 -7.71 -35.10 31.16
CA GLU A 242 -8.34 -36.41 31.02
C GLU A 242 -9.86 -36.19 30.91
N ASP A 243 -10.47 -37.06 30.11
CA ASP A 243 -11.85 -37.03 29.65
C ASP A 243 -12.89 -36.91 30.77
N ALA A 244 -13.85 -36.00 30.58
CA ALA A 244 -15.23 -36.08 31.08
C ALA A 244 -16.13 -35.09 30.34
#